data_AF-A0A8J3QF03-F1
#
_entry.id   AF-A0A8J3QF03-F1
#
_cell.length_a   1.000
_cell.length_b   1.000
_cell.length_c   1.000
_cell.angle_alpha   90.00
_cell.angle_beta   90.00
_cell.angle_gamma   90.00
#
_symmetry.space_group_name_H-M   'P 1'
#
loop_
_entity.id
_entity.type
_entity.pdbx_description
1 polymer ?
#
loop_
_entity_poly.entity_id
_entity_poly.type
_entity_poly.pdbx_seq_one_letter_code
_entity_poly.pdbx_strand_id
1 'polypeptide(L)'
;MLADRDRLLALYRERVTGYDADENFRDRWRAWCRLLLAHGGDLVVPPLHPEPDLDLLLAIGVLQETTVTALDLGGDCHANVANSWLDSRIAAIGTGYALHEDLWRQHSWGVSADGTIVETKSPHERYFGATLPPGESTVLFVLNSYPGDVKALLKTSGDRVREIIRVMQMVRQRLSKS
;
A
#
# COMPACT_ATOMS: atom_id res chain seq x y z
N MET A 1 -27.55 -8.39 -8.55
CA MET A 1 -26.98 -8.43 -7.20
C MET A 1 -26.30 -9.76 -6.86
N LEU A 2 -27.01 -10.87 -6.55
CA LEU A 2 -26.33 -12.15 -6.24
C LEU A 2 -25.55 -12.74 -7.43
N ALA A 3 -26.12 -12.72 -8.63
CA ALA A 3 -25.46 -13.20 -9.85
C ALA A 3 -24.21 -12.39 -10.23
N ASP A 4 -24.21 -11.08 -9.99
CA ASP A 4 -23.05 -10.21 -10.26
C ASP A 4 -21.91 -10.47 -9.26
N ARG A 5 -22.27 -10.69 -7.99
CA ARG A 5 -21.32 -11.01 -6.93
C ARG A 5 -20.63 -12.35 -7.18
N ASP A 6 -21.36 -13.39 -7.55
CA ASP A 6 -20.78 -14.71 -7.84
C ASP A 6 -19.86 -14.66 -9.07
N ARG A 7 -20.24 -13.88 -10.08
CA ARG A 7 -19.39 -13.62 -11.26
C ARG A 7 -18.10 -12.90 -10.88
N LEU A 8 -18.17 -11.85 -10.05
CA LEU A 8 -16.98 -11.14 -9.56
C LEU A 8 -16.09 -12.04 -8.71
N LEU A 9 -16.66 -12.86 -7.83
CA LEU A 9 -15.92 -13.85 -7.05
C LEU A 9 -15.19 -14.85 -7.93
N ALA A 10 -15.82 -15.35 -8.99
CA ALA A 10 -15.16 -16.24 -9.94
C ALA A 10 -13.95 -15.55 -10.62
N LEU A 11 -14.14 -14.32 -11.11
CA LEU A 11 -13.08 -13.52 -11.72
C LEU A 11 -11.92 -13.24 -10.74
N TYR A 12 -12.23 -12.93 -9.49
CA TYR A 12 -11.22 -12.65 -8.47
C TYR A 12 -10.45 -13.89 -8.07
N ARG A 13 -11.10 -15.05 -7.97
CA ARG A 13 -10.42 -16.34 -7.74
C ARG A 13 -9.51 -16.71 -8.91
N GLU A 14 -9.96 -16.49 -10.14
CA GLU A 14 -9.16 -16.72 -11.33
C GLU A 14 -7.91 -15.82 -11.33
N ARG A 15 -8.07 -14.51 -11.04
CA ARG A 15 -6.94 -13.59 -10.91
C ARG A 15 -5.91 -14.08 -9.90
N VAL A 16 -6.34 -14.41 -8.69
CA VAL A 16 -5.46 -14.88 -7.62
C VAL A 16 -4.80 -16.22 -7.97
N THR A 17 -5.47 -17.06 -8.74
CA THR A 17 -4.91 -18.34 -9.22
C THR A 17 -3.87 -18.14 -10.31
N GLY A 18 -4.01 -17.10 -11.14
CA GLY A 18 -3.08 -16.75 -12.20
C GLY A 18 -1.86 -15.94 -11.75
N TYR A 19 -1.75 -15.62 -10.47
CA TYR A 19 -0.57 -14.95 -9.93
C TYR A 19 0.67 -15.84 -9.99
N ASP A 20 1.78 -15.25 -10.45
CA ASP A 20 3.11 -15.81 -10.29
C ASP A 20 3.63 -15.49 -8.88
N ALA A 21 3.26 -16.33 -7.92
CA ALA A 21 3.59 -16.20 -6.50
C ALA A 21 3.92 -17.56 -5.90
N ASP A 22 4.44 -17.59 -4.68
CA ASP A 22 4.74 -18.85 -4.00
C ASP A 22 3.48 -19.68 -3.70
N GLU A 23 3.71 -20.97 -3.44
CA GLU A 23 2.67 -21.98 -3.23
C GLU A 23 1.65 -21.61 -2.14
N ASN A 24 2.06 -20.83 -1.14
CA ASN A 24 1.26 -20.48 0.03
C ASN A 24 0.59 -19.10 -0.10
N PHE A 25 0.82 -18.36 -1.19
CA PHE A 25 0.22 -17.04 -1.42
C PHE A 25 -1.31 -17.09 -1.33
N ARG A 26 -1.93 -18.11 -1.93
CA ARG A 26 -3.40 -18.22 -1.97
C ARG A 26 -4.04 -18.34 -0.59
N ASP A 27 -3.40 -19.07 0.31
CA ASP A 27 -3.92 -19.26 1.66
C ASP A 27 -3.72 -18.02 2.53
N ARG A 28 -2.59 -17.34 2.38
CA ARG A 28 -2.36 -16.02 2.98
C ARG A 28 -3.34 -14.98 2.45
N TRP A 29 -3.60 -14.95 1.15
CA TRP A 29 -4.59 -14.06 0.54
C TRP A 29 -6.00 -14.34 1.07
N ARG A 30 -6.39 -15.60 1.20
CA ARG A 30 -7.68 -15.97 1.82
C ARG A 30 -7.76 -15.54 3.28
N ALA A 31 -6.69 -15.69 4.06
CA ALA A 31 -6.63 -15.22 5.43
C ALA A 31 -6.82 -13.69 5.48
N TRP A 32 -6.15 -12.96 4.60
CA TRP A 32 -6.30 -11.52 4.46
C TRP A 32 -7.73 -11.10 4.11
N CYS A 33 -8.35 -11.78 3.14
CA CYS A 33 -9.75 -11.50 2.80
C CYS A 33 -10.69 -11.70 3.99
N ARG A 34 -10.53 -12.79 4.75
CA ARG A 34 -11.36 -13.03 5.95
C ARG A 34 -11.18 -11.94 7.00
N LEU A 35 -9.94 -11.48 7.16
CA LEU A 35 -9.62 -10.42 8.11
C LEU A 35 -10.34 -9.13 7.73
N LEU A 36 -10.22 -8.66 6.48
CA LEU A 36 -10.88 -7.45 6.01
C LEU A 36 -12.41 -7.54 6.12
N LEU A 37 -13.00 -8.66 5.69
CA LEU A 37 -14.45 -8.87 5.70
C LEU A 37 -15.04 -8.96 7.11
N ALA A 38 -14.23 -9.28 8.13
CA ALA A 38 -14.66 -9.20 9.52
C ALA A 38 -14.98 -7.76 9.98
N HIS A 39 -14.47 -6.76 9.24
CA HIS A 39 -14.72 -5.33 9.48
C HIS A 39 -15.77 -4.74 8.50
N GLY A 40 -16.57 -5.60 7.85
CA GLY A 40 -17.62 -5.22 6.91
C GLY A 40 -17.20 -5.32 5.44
N GLY A 41 -18.10 -4.87 4.56
CA GLY A 41 -17.99 -5.06 3.12
C GLY A 41 -18.32 -6.49 2.67
N ASP A 42 -18.45 -6.65 1.35
CA ASP A 42 -18.92 -7.88 0.72
C ASP A 42 -17.81 -8.64 0.00
N LEU A 43 -16.82 -7.91 -0.54
CA LEU A 43 -15.73 -8.48 -1.33
C LEU A 43 -14.41 -7.72 -1.10
N VAL A 44 -13.32 -8.47 -1.29
CA VAL A 44 -11.98 -7.91 -1.42
C VAL A 44 -11.56 -8.02 -2.88
N VAL A 45 -11.20 -6.89 -3.47
CA VAL A 45 -10.76 -6.82 -4.86
C VAL A 45 -9.28 -7.17 -4.91
N PRO A 46 -8.88 -8.29 -5.53
CA PRO A 46 -7.48 -8.64 -5.65
C PRO A 46 -6.74 -7.63 -6.55
N PRO A 47 -5.54 -7.16 -6.16
CA PRO A 47 -4.74 -6.23 -6.96
C PRO A 47 -4.33 -6.83 -8.31
N LEU A 48 -3.73 -6.05 -9.21
CA LEU A 48 -3.31 -6.56 -10.53
C LEU A 48 -2.14 -7.55 -10.43
N HIS A 49 -1.29 -7.37 -9.43
CA HIS A 49 -0.15 -8.24 -9.11
C HIS A 49 -0.32 -8.77 -7.68
N PRO A 50 0.40 -9.84 -7.28
CA PRO A 50 0.42 -10.30 -5.90
C PRO A 50 0.69 -9.14 -4.93
N GLU A 51 -0.08 -9.06 -3.84
CA GLU A 51 0.10 -8.06 -2.80
C GLU A 51 1.52 -8.16 -2.20
N PRO A 52 2.43 -7.20 -2.47
CA PRO A 52 3.82 -7.31 -2.05
C PRO A 52 3.98 -7.25 -0.53
N ASP A 53 3.08 -6.56 0.17
CA ASP A 53 3.14 -6.37 1.61
C ASP A 53 2.26 -7.37 2.38
N LEU A 54 1.83 -8.48 1.75
CA LEU A 54 0.81 -9.38 2.32
C LEU A 54 1.22 -9.96 3.69
N ASP A 55 2.48 -10.37 3.84
CA ASP A 55 2.98 -10.88 5.12
C ASP A 55 3.02 -9.81 6.20
N LEU A 56 3.43 -8.59 5.84
CA LEU A 56 3.43 -7.45 6.75
C LEU A 56 2.00 -7.15 7.20
N LEU A 57 1.06 -7.07 6.25
CA LEU A 57 -0.35 -6.78 6.48
C LEU A 57 -1.00 -7.86 7.37
N LEU A 58 -0.71 -9.13 7.15
CA LEU A 58 -1.20 -10.22 8.00
C LEU A 58 -0.60 -10.18 9.41
N ALA A 59 0.65 -9.75 9.55
CA ALA A 59 1.35 -9.73 10.84
C ALA A 59 0.94 -8.54 11.72
N ILE A 60 0.80 -7.35 11.13
CA ILE A 60 0.66 -6.09 11.88
C ILE A 60 -0.45 -5.17 11.38
N GLY A 61 -1.25 -5.60 10.41
CA GLY A 61 -2.35 -4.80 9.89
C GLY A 61 -3.41 -4.56 10.97
N VAL A 62 -3.89 -3.32 11.05
CA VAL A 62 -4.92 -2.89 12.00
C VAL A 62 -5.97 -2.04 11.31
N LEU A 63 -7.20 -2.09 11.84
CA LEU A 63 -8.25 -1.14 11.49
C LEU A 63 -7.84 0.23 12.04
N GLN A 64 -7.90 1.24 11.18
CA GLN A 64 -7.46 2.58 11.52
C GLN A 64 -8.66 3.37 12.07
N GLU A 65 -8.63 3.65 13.37
CA GLU A 65 -9.68 4.39 14.10
C GLU A 65 -9.42 5.91 14.16
N THR A 66 -8.34 6.37 13.53
CA THR A 66 -7.93 7.78 13.60
C THR A 66 -8.76 8.68 12.68
N THR A 67 -8.72 9.98 12.96
CA THR A 67 -9.27 10.99 12.06
C THR A 67 -8.52 10.97 10.72
N VAL A 68 -9.26 11.21 9.64
CA VAL A 68 -8.73 11.29 8.28
C VAL A 68 -8.72 12.75 7.84
N THR A 69 -7.56 13.26 7.44
CA THR A 69 -7.44 14.56 6.76
C THR A 69 -7.32 14.32 5.26
N ALA A 70 -8.25 14.84 4.46
CA ALA A 70 -8.21 14.72 3.01
C ALA A 70 -7.53 15.92 2.35
N LEU A 71 -6.59 15.65 1.43
CA LEU A 71 -5.93 16.68 0.62
C LEU A 71 -6.57 16.87 -0.77
N ASP A 72 -7.39 15.93 -1.23
CA ASP A 72 -8.07 15.89 -2.54
C ASP A 72 -7.18 16.33 -3.72
N LEU A 73 -6.07 15.61 -3.91
CA LEU A 73 -5.06 15.95 -4.92
C LEU A 73 -5.40 15.41 -6.32
N GLY A 74 -6.50 14.68 -6.48
CA GLY A 74 -6.82 13.92 -7.70
C GLY A 74 -5.79 12.83 -8.01
N GLY A 75 -5.80 12.25 -9.21
CA GLY A 75 -4.70 11.41 -9.69
C GLY A 75 -4.52 10.04 -9.00
N ASP A 76 -3.29 9.53 -8.98
CA ASP A 76 -2.93 8.23 -8.40
C ASP A 76 -2.56 8.37 -6.92
N CYS A 77 -3.20 7.60 -6.04
CA CYS A 77 -2.98 7.73 -4.59
C CYS A 77 -1.56 7.34 -4.18
N HIS A 78 -0.97 6.31 -4.80
CA HIS A 78 0.39 5.88 -4.49
C HIS A 78 1.41 6.96 -4.88
N ALA A 79 1.24 7.57 -6.05
CA ALA A 79 2.07 8.69 -6.50
C ALA A 79 1.94 9.92 -5.59
N ASN A 80 0.72 10.25 -5.15
CA ASN A 80 0.50 11.37 -4.25
C ASN A 80 1.16 11.15 -2.88
N VAL A 81 1.04 9.94 -2.33
CA VAL A 81 1.66 9.57 -1.06
C VAL A 81 3.19 9.59 -1.18
N ALA A 82 3.75 9.04 -2.26
CA ALA A 82 5.18 9.08 -2.52
C ALA A 82 5.72 10.52 -2.60
N ASN A 83 5.06 11.39 -3.36
CA ASN A 83 5.43 12.80 -3.46
C ASN A 83 5.30 13.53 -2.12
N SER A 84 4.21 13.28 -1.39
CA SER A 84 3.99 13.90 -0.07
C SER A 84 5.08 13.49 0.93
N TRP A 85 5.55 12.23 0.87
CA TRP A 85 6.65 11.76 1.70
C TRP A 85 7.98 12.41 1.31
N LEU A 86 8.28 12.49 0.00
CA LEU A 86 9.49 13.15 -0.52
C LEU A 86 9.55 14.62 -0.11
N ASP A 87 8.42 15.32 -0.16
CA ASP A 87 8.27 16.72 0.24
C ASP A 87 8.20 16.91 1.77
N SER A 88 8.29 15.82 2.54
CA SER A 88 8.17 15.81 4.01
C SER A 88 6.84 16.39 4.53
N ARG A 89 5.77 16.33 3.71
CA ARG A 89 4.41 16.69 4.10
C ARG A 89 3.74 15.64 4.98
N ILE A 90 4.24 14.41 4.95
CA ILE A 90 3.82 13.30 5.80
C ILE A 90 5.05 12.66 6.45
N ALA A 91 4.87 12.11 7.65
CA ALA A 91 5.95 11.51 8.42
C ALA A 91 6.27 10.08 7.96
N ALA A 92 5.22 9.31 7.62
CA ALA A 92 5.30 7.93 7.19
C ALA A 92 4.24 7.59 6.13
N ILE A 93 4.35 6.39 5.57
CA ILE A 93 3.46 5.87 4.52
C ILE A 93 2.66 4.71 5.11
N GLY A 94 1.33 4.77 4.97
CA GLY A 94 0.44 3.65 5.22
C GLY A 94 0.15 2.89 3.93
N THR A 95 0.08 1.57 4.03
CA THR A 95 -0.31 0.65 2.95
C THR A 95 -1.37 -0.32 3.46
N GLY A 96 -2.29 -0.73 2.60
CA GLY A 96 -3.33 -1.68 2.95
C GLY A 96 -4.53 -1.58 2.04
N TYR A 97 -5.71 -1.66 2.63
CA TYR A 97 -6.98 -1.67 1.92
C TYR A 97 -7.93 -0.64 2.52
N ALA A 98 -8.70 0.01 1.65
CA ALA A 98 -9.75 0.92 2.04
C ALA A 98 -11.12 0.39 1.57
N LEU A 99 -12.14 0.58 2.41
CA LEU A 99 -13.51 0.16 2.14
C LEU A 99 -14.30 1.28 1.47
N HIS A 100 -14.91 0.98 0.33
CA HIS A 100 -15.82 1.89 -0.36
C HIS A 100 -16.88 1.11 -1.13
N GLU A 101 -18.15 1.43 -0.92
CA GLU A 101 -19.28 0.76 -1.59
C GLU A 101 -19.21 -0.77 -1.41
N ASP A 102 -19.00 -1.22 -0.17
CA ASP A 102 -18.87 -2.63 0.21
C ASP A 102 -17.66 -3.38 -0.39
N LEU A 103 -16.72 -2.67 -1.03
CA LEU A 103 -15.54 -3.27 -1.62
C LEU A 103 -14.27 -2.80 -0.93
N TRP A 104 -13.48 -3.76 -0.43
CA TRP A 104 -12.11 -3.51 -0.01
C TRP A 104 -11.19 -3.48 -1.23
N ARG A 105 -10.44 -2.39 -1.38
CA ARG A 105 -9.49 -2.19 -2.49
C ARG A 105 -8.14 -1.78 -1.94
N GLN A 106 -7.07 -2.25 -2.59
CA GLN A 106 -5.72 -1.82 -2.25
C GLN A 106 -5.64 -0.30 -2.31
N HIS A 107 -5.03 0.29 -1.29
CA HIS A 107 -4.91 1.72 -1.14
C HIS A 107 -3.68 2.07 -0.31
N SER A 108 -3.22 3.31 -0.45
CA SER A 108 -2.15 3.87 0.36
C SER A 108 -2.54 5.27 0.82
N TRP A 109 -2.01 5.65 1.98
CA TRP A 109 -2.28 6.93 2.61
C TRP A 109 -1.02 7.47 3.28
N GLY A 110 -1.01 8.76 3.57
CA GLY A 110 0.02 9.35 4.40
C GLY A 110 -0.30 9.17 5.88
N VAL A 111 0.74 9.15 6.71
CA VAL A 111 0.62 9.20 8.17
C VAL A 111 1.39 10.42 8.66
N SER A 112 0.72 11.32 9.37
CA SER A 112 1.36 12.50 9.95
C SER A 112 2.16 12.13 11.20
N ALA A 113 2.91 13.09 11.76
CA ALA A 113 3.79 12.83 12.91
C ALA A 113 3.04 12.42 14.19
N ASP A 114 1.77 12.81 14.33
CA ASP A 114 0.93 12.43 15.47
C ASP A 114 0.13 11.13 15.25
N GLY A 115 0.31 10.48 14.10
CA GLY A 115 -0.40 9.25 13.74
C GLY A 115 -1.70 9.47 12.96
N THR A 116 -2.13 10.70 12.71
CA THR A 116 -3.33 11.00 11.90
C THR A 116 -3.14 10.52 10.46
N ILE A 117 -4.19 9.89 9.89
CA ILE A 117 -4.21 9.52 8.48
C ILE A 117 -4.38 10.76 7.62
N VAL A 118 -3.54 10.87 6.61
CA VAL A 118 -3.60 11.89 5.57
C VAL A 118 -4.01 11.19 4.27
N GLU A 119 -5.30 11.26 3.96
CA GLU A 119 -5.85 10.81 2.69
C GLU A 119 -5.45 11.79 1.58
N THR A 120 -4.95 11.28 0.47
CA THR A 120 -4.47 12.10 -0.66
C THR A 120 -5.49 12.24 -1.78
N LYS A 121 -6.59 11.48 -1.71
CA LYS A 121 -7.75 11.56 -2.61
C LYS A 121 -8.99 11.93 -1.79
N SER A 122 -10.03 11.09 -1.85
CA SER A 122 -11.30 11.24 -1.14
C SER A 122 -11.34 10.24 0.02
N PRO A 123 -11.90 10.61 1.18
CA PRO A 123 -12.06 9.69 2.30
C PRO A 123 -12.82 8.43 1.92
N HIS A 124 -12.37 7.31 2.47
CA HIS A 124 -13.05 6.01 2.43
C HIS A 124 -13.77 5.74 3.75
N GLU A 125 -14.66 4.75 3.76
CA GLU A 125 -15.47 4.41 4.93
C GLU A 125 -14.62 3.84 6.06
N ARG A 126 -13.63 3.02 5.70
CA ARG A 126 -12.67 2.39 6.61
C ARG A 126 -11.34 2.19 5.93
N TYR A 127 -10.29 2.11 6.74
CA TYR A 127 -8.93 1.80 6.31
C TYR A 127 -8.41 0.67 7.18
N PHE A 128 -7.87 -0.36 6.56
CA PHE A 128 -7.24 -1.47 7.26
C PHE A 128 -5.87 -1.73 6.65
N GLY A 129 -4.82 -1.67 7.46
CA GLY A 129 -3.46 -1.87 6.99
C GLY A 129 -2.41 -1.48 8.00
N ALA A 130 -1.20 -1.23 7.52
CA ALA A 130 -0.04 -0.99 8.36
C ALA A 130 0.75 0.24 7.89
N THR A 131 1.44 0.88 8.83
CA THR A 131 2.46 1.88 8.51
C THR A 131 3.73 1.15 8.10
N LEU A 132 4.26 1.48 6.92
CA LEU A 132 5.53 0.93 6.46
C LEU A 132 6.66 1.33 7.41
N PRO A 133 7.54 0.38 7.78
CA PRO A 133 8.70 0.72 8.58
C PRO A 133 9.64 1.64 7.79
N PRO A 134 10.33 2.57 8.48
CA PRO A 134 11.34 3.40 7.82
C PRO A 134 12.46 2.53 7.24
N GLY A 135 13.04 2.96 6.13
CA GLY A 135 14.07 2.21 5.40
C GLY A 135 13.55 1.51 4.14
N GLU A 136 13.90 0.23 3.97
CA GLU A 136 13.80 -0.48 2.69
C GLU A 136 12.38 -0.53 2.10
N SER A 137 11.37 -0.95 2.88
CA SER A 137 9.99 -1.04 2.40
C SER A 137 9.43 0.32 2.00
N THR A 138 9.65 1.35 2.83
CA THR A 138 9.24 2.73 2.51
C THR A 138 9.91 3.23 1.24
N VAL A 139 11.22 3.01 1.09
CA VAL A 139 11.97 3.42 -0.10
C VAL A 139 11.50 2.67 -1.35
N LEU A 140 11.26 1.36 -1.25
CA LEU A 140 10.76 0.56 -2.37
C LEU A 140 9.37 1.03 -2.82
N PHE A 141 8.46 1.30 -1.88
CA PHE A 141 7.17 1.89 -2.18
C PHE A 141 7.33 3.20 -2.95
N VAL A 142 8.17 4.11 -2.47
CA VAL A 142 8.39 5.41 -3.11
C VAL A 142 8.96 5.25 -4.52
N LEU A 143 9.95 4.39 -4.71
CA LEU A 143 10.56 4.18 -6.03
C LEU A 143 9.60 3.55 -7.05
N ASN A 144 8.70 2.67 -6.60
CA ASN A 144 7.70 2.04 -7.47
C ASN A 144 6.52 2.97 -7.77
N SER A 145 6.25 3.94 -6.89
CA SER A 145 5.09 4.82 -6.98
C SER A 145 5.43 6.22 -7.51
N TYR A 146 6.71 6.60 -7.53
CA TYR A 146 7.14 7.91 -7.97
C TYR A 146 6.90 8.08 -9.48
N PRO A 147 6.09 9.07 -9.90
CA PRO A 147 5.72 9.21 -11.31
C PRO A 147 6.82 9.84 -12.18
N GLY A 148 7.87 10.41 -11.56
CA GLY A 148 8.95 11.10 -12.25
C GLY A 148 10.16 10.23 -12.56
N ASP A 149 11.18 10.84 -13.16
CA ASP A 149 12.47 10.16 -13.39
C ASP A 149 13.24 9.99 -12.07
N VAL A 150 13.37 8.75 -11.62
CA VAL A 150 14.16 8.38 -10.43
C VAL A 150 15.61 8.87 -10.54
N LYS A 151 16.23 8.86 -11.71
CA LYS A 151 17.61 9.38 -11.88
C LYS A 151 17.67 10.88 -11.65
N ALA A 152 16.63 11.62 -12.03
CA ALA A 152 16.53 13.04 -11.76
C ALA A 152 16.29 13.28 -10.26
N LEU A 153 15.40 12.51 -9.63
CA LEU A 153 15.15 12.56 -8.19
C LEU A 153 16.44 12.36 -7.38
N LEU A 154 17.26 11.36 -7.73
CA LEU A 154 18.51 11.07 -7.02
C LEU A 154 19.59 12.16 -7.15
N LYS A 155 19.40 13.13 -8.05
CA LYS A 155 20.30 14.30 -8.20
C LYS A 155 19.85 15.48 -7.34
N THR A 156 18.64 15.46 -6.78
CA THR A 156 18.16 16.54 -5.93
C THR A 156 18.74 16.43 -4.52
N SER A 157 18.59 17.50 -3.73
CA SER A 157 19.04 17.55 -2.35
C SER A 157 17.83 17.51 -1.42
N GLY A 158 17.91 16.72 -0.35
CA GLY A 158 16.87 16.61 0.68
C GLY A 158 17.13 15.43 1.60
N ASP A 159 16.59 15.48 2.82
CA ASP A 159 16.77 14.38 3.80
C ASP A 159 16.21 13.06 3.29
N ARG A 160 15.03 13.08 2.68
CA ARG A 160 14.38 11.89 2.11
C ARG A 160 15.14 11.29 0.92
N VAL A 161 15.74 12.14 0.09
CA VAL A 161 16.58 11.67 -1.03
C VAL A 161 17.88 11.05 -0.50
N ARG A 162 18.48 11.63 0.54
CA ARG A 162 19.64 11.02 1.23
C ARG A 162 19.29 9.67 1.85
N GLU A 163 18.09 9.54 2.44
CA GLU A 163 17.58 8.28 2.97
C GLU A 163 17.47 7.21 1.87
N ILE A 164 16.86 7.55 0.72
CA ILE A 164 16.76 6.65 -0.45
C ILE A 164 18.15 6.20 -0.89
N ILE A 165 19.08 7.12 -1.10
CA ILE A 165 20.46 6.79 -1.55
C ILE A 165 21.14 5.84 -0.56
N ARG A 166 21.02 6.08 0.75
CA ARG A 166 21.61 5.23 1.79
C ARG A 166 21.04 3.81 1.72
N VAL A 167 19.73 3.66 1.61
CA VAL A 167 19.07 2.35 1.52
C VAL A 167 19.50 1.61 0.25
N MET A 168 19.53 2.30 -0.91
CA MET A 168 19.98 1.70 -2.17
C MET A 168 21.42 1.19 -2.09
N GLN A 169 22.33 1.94 -1.46
CA GLN A 169 23.71 1.52 -1.23
C GLN A 169 23.79 0.29 -0.32
N MET A 170 23.01 0.25 0.75
CA MET A 170 22.94 -0.88 1.68
C MET A 170 22.45 -2.16 0.97
N VAL A 171 21.39 -2.08 0.17
CA VAL A 171 20.88 -3.20 -0.64
C VAL A 171 21.95 -3.71 -1.59
N ARG A 172 22.59 -2.81 -2.34
CA ARG A 172 23.67 -3.16 -3.29
C ARG A 172 24.83 -3.88 -2.60
N GLN A 173 25.24 -3.43 -1.42
CA GLN A 173 26.31 -4.08 -0.65
C GLN A 173 25.93 -5.50 -0.20
N ARG A 174 24.67 -5.74 0.18
CA ARG A 174 24.18 -7.09 0.52
C ARG A 174 24.24 -8.02 -0.70
N LEU A 175 23.77 -7.55 -1.85
CA LEU A 175 23.78 -8.34 -3.10
C LEU A 175 25.20 -8.62 -3.62
N SER A 176 26.18 -7.76 -3.36
CA SER A 176 27.58 -8.03 -3.72
C SER A 176 28.27 -9.07 -2.83
N LYS A 177 27.64 -9.48 -1.73
CA LYS A 177 28.18 -10.43 -0.74
C LYS A 177 27.49 -11.81 -0.77
N SER A 178 26.42 -11.97 -1.56
CA SER A 178 25.75 -13.25 -1.82
C SER A 178 26.25 -13.88 -3.11
#